data_AF-A0A1G5ZF77-F1
#
_entry.id   AF-A0A1G5ZF77-F1
#
_cell.length_a   1.000
_cell.length_b   1.000
_cell.length_c   1.000
_cell.angle_alpha   90.00
_cell.angle_beta   90.00
_cell.angle_gamma   90.00
#
_symmetry.space_group_name_H-M   'P 1'
#
loop_
_entity.id
_entity.type
_entity.pdbx_description
1 polymer ?
#
loop_
_entity_poly.entity_id
_entity_poly.type
_entity_poly.pdbx_seq_one_letter_code
_entity_poly.pdbx_strand_id
1 'polypeptide(L)'
;MRIRFAAALVILTMLSISAFARSTDEDSLLIKKAESSAKVEWYDRIQLRGYVQFRYSGLLETNPNLKCDQCDKSWGGDGGGFFFRRIRLIFYGQFHPQVYFYIQPDFASGGGNLAQIRDAYFDVAFDQKQEFRIRIGQSKVPFGFENMQSSQNRIPLDRNDGLNSAVPNERESGVFFYYAPQHIRKRFSQLVSSG
;
A
#
# COMPACT_ATOMS: atom_id res chain seq x y z
N MET A 1 7.48 -18.23 44.17
CA MET A 1 6.43 -17.23 43.83
C MET A 1 6.51 -16.72 42.39
N ARG A 2 7.68 -16.29 41.90
CA ARG A 2 7.85 -15.69 40.56
C ARG A 2 7.45 -16.58 39.37
N ILE A 3 7.76 -17.88 39.42
CA ILE A 3 7.45 -18.83 38.32
C ILE A 3 5.95 -19.12 38.22
N ARG A 4 5.24 -19.21 39.35
CA ARG A 4 3.79 -19.42 39.37
C ARG A 4 3.02 -18.19 38.88
N PHE A 5 3.55 -16.99 39.13
CA PHE A 5 3.01 -15.74 38.61
C PHE A 5 3.21 -15.61 37.09
N ALA A 6 4.38 -15.98 36.58
CA ALA A 6 4.66 -15.98 35.14
C ALA A 6 3.79 -16.99 34.38
N ALA A 7 3.58 -18.20 34.93
CA ALA A 7 2.69 -19.19 34.34
C ALA A 7 1.23 -18.71 34.32
N ALA A 8 0.76 -18.06 35.39
CA ALA A 8 -0.59 -17.48 35.44
C ALA A 8 -0.76 -16.35 34.42
N LEU A 9 0.26 -15.51 34.22
CA LEU A 9 0.24 -14.44 33.23
C LEU A 9 0.19 -14.99 31.79
N VAL A 10 0.97 -16.05 31.49
CA VAL A 10 0.97 -16.70 30.17
C VAL A 10 -0.39 -17.34 29.86
N ILE A 11 -1.00 -18.00 30.85
CA ILE A 11 -2.34 -18.60 30.70
C ILE A 11 -3.40 -17.51 30.50
N LEU A 12 -3.32 -16.40 31.22
CA LEU A 12 -4.24 -15.26 31.08
C LEU A 12 -4.09 -14.56 29.71
N THR A 13 -2.88 -14.48 29.16
CA THR A 13 -2.64 -13.98 27.80
C THR A 13 -3.12 -14.92 26.71
N MET A 14 -3.11 -16.24 26.92
CA MET A 14 -3.64 -17.20 25.94
C MET A 14 -5.18 -17.24 25.93
N LEU A 15 -5.83 -16.98 27.06
CA LEU A 15 -7.30 -16.89 27.16
C LEU A 15 -7.88 -15.60 26.58
N SER A 16 -7.08 -14.55 26.39
CA SER A 16 -7.55 -13.26 25.85
C SER A 16 -7.45 -13.16 24.32
N ILE A 17 -6.72 -14.05 23.65
CA ILE A 17 -6.60 -14.08 22.19
C ILE A 17 -7.85 -14.70 21.53
N SER A 18 -8.54 -15.62 22.21
CA SER A 18 -9.76 -16.26 21.71
C SER A 18 -11.01 -15.37 21.77
N ALA A 19 -10.95 -14.21 22.41
CA ALA A 19 -12.09 -13.27 22.50
C ALA A 19 -12.31 -12.44 21.23
N PHE A 20 -11.34 -12.39 20.31
CA PHE A 20 -11.44 -11.64 19.04
C PHE A 20 -11.84 -12.48 17.83
N ALA A 21 -12.08 -13.78 18.00
CA ALA A 21 -12.62 -14.66 16.96
C ALA A 21 -14.16 -14.72 17.03
N ARG A 22 -14.84 -13.58 16.86
CA ARG A 22 -16.26 -13.61 16.49
C ARG A 22 -16.35 -13.61 14.97
N SER A 23 -16.61 -14.78 14.41
CA SER A 23 -17.20 -14.90 13.09
C SER A 23 -18.46 -14.03 13.06
N THR A 24 -18.52 -13.09 12.13
CA THR A 24 -19.76 -12.42 11.76
C THR A 24 -20.62 -13.44 11.05
N ASP A 25 -21.43 -14.19 11.78
CA ASP A 25 -22.54 -14.93 11.19
C ASP A 25 -23.54 -13.89 10.68
N GLU A 26 -23.60 -13.74 9.36
CA GLU A 26 -24.60 -12.90 8.69
C GLU A 26 -25.99 -13.51 8.95
N ASP A 27 -26.87 -12.72 9.54
CA ASP A 27 -28.25 -13.10 9.87
C ASP A 27 -29.03 -13.45 8.59
N SER A 28 -29.38 -14.74 8.45
CA SER A 28 -30.07 -15.27 7.25
C SER A 28 -31.49 -14.75 7.04
N LEU A 29 -32.04 -14.02 8.01
CA LEU A 29 -33.41 -13.50 7.98
C LEU A 29 -33.51 -12.03 7.61
N LEU A 30 -32.38 -11.34 7.40
CA LEU A 30 -32.40 -10.00 6.85
C LEU A 30 -32.73 -10.07 5.36
N ILE A 31 -33.98 -9.76 5.03
CA ILE A 31 -34.38 -9.38 3.68
C ILE A 31 -33.45 -8.24 3.27
N LYS A 32 -32.48 -8.53 2.39
CA LYS A 32 -31.71 -7.51 1.67
C LYS A 32 -32.74 -6.63 0.97
N LYS A 33 -33.08 -5.52 1.60
CA LYS A 33 -33.81 -4.43 0.95
C LYS A 33 -33.02 -4.16 -0.31
N ALA A 34 -33.64 -4.40 -1.47
CA ALA A 34 -33.04 -4.02 -2.73
C ALA A 34 -32.86 -2.51 -2.66
N GLU A 35 -31.65 -2.07 -2.33
CA GLU A 35 -31.26 -0.69 -2.53
C GLU A 35 -31.59 -0.41 -4.00
N SER A 36 -32.52 0.52 -4.22
CA SER A 36 -32.70 1.07 -5.55
C SER A 36 -31.31 1.53 -5.96
N SER A 37 -30.80 1.01 -7.07
CA SER A 37 -29.49 1.40 -7.55
C SER A 37 -29.56 2.87 -7.96
N ALA A 38 -29.38 3.77 -7.01
CA ALA A 38 -29.08 5.15 -7.28
C ALA A 38 -27.94 5.13 -8.31
N LYS A 39 -28.10 5.90 -9.38
CA LYS A 39 -27.04 6.03 -10.38
C LYS A 39 -25.79 6.47 -9.62
N VAL A 40 -24.77 5.60 -9.59
CA VAL A 40 -23.50 5.91 -8.93
C VAL A 40 -22.83 6.98 -9.77
N GLU A 41 -22.88 8.21 -9.29
CA GLU A 41 -22.27 9.35 -9.95
C GLU A 41 -20.74 9.21 -9.94
N TRP A 42 -20.06 9.97 -10.80
CA TRP A 42 -18.61 9.85 -10.97
C TRP A 42 -17.84 10.26 -9.70
N TYR A 43 -18.39 11.17 -8.90
CA TYR A 43 -17.77 11.63 -7.65
C TYR A 43 -17.83 10.57 -6.54
N ASP A 44 -18.87 9.72 -6.53
CA ASP A 44 -18.99 8.60 -5.57
C ASP A 44 -17.94 7.51 -5.81
N ARG A 45 -17.30 7.53 -6.98
CA ARG A 45 -16.23 6.60 -7.38
C ARG A 45 -14.84 7.12 -7.02
N ILE A 46 -14.75 8.33 -6.47
CA ILE A 46 -13.50 8.92 -6.00
C ILE A 46 -13.29 8.52 -4.55
N GLN A 47 -12.13 7.94 -4.27
CA GLN A 47 -11.74 7.46 -2.96
C GLN A 47 -10.45 8.15 -2.51
N LEU A 48 -10.38 8.39 -1.20
CA LEU A 48 -9.18 8.86 -0.52
C LEU A 48 -8.74 7.78 0.47
N ARG A 49 -7.47 7.37 0.34
CA ARG A 49 -6.80 6.49 1.31
C ARG A 49 -5.52 7.14 1.77
N GLY A 50 -5.12 6.90 3.01
CA GLY A 50 -3.82 7.32 3.52
C GLY A 50 -3.15 6.23 4.34
N TYR A 51 -1.83 6.35 4.50
CA TYR A 51 -1.10 5.56 5.47
C TYR A 51 0.18 6.28 5.91
N VAL A 52 0.59 6.00 7.14
CA VAL A 52 1.81 6.51 7.74
C VAL A 52 2.70 5.34 8.12
N GLN A 53 3.99 5.45 7.85
CA GLN A 53 5.00 4.49 8.30
C GLN A 53 6.06 5.22 9.10
N PHE A 54 6.12 4.88 10.39
CA PHE A 54 7.10 5.35 11.33
C PHE A 54 8.10 4.23 11.63
N ARG A 55 9.38 4.58 11.73
CA ARG A 55 10.47 3.62 11.90
C ARG A 55 11.48 4.13 12.91
N TYR A 56 12.15 3.18 13.55
CA TYR A 56 13.32 3.40 14.36
C TYR A 56 14.49 2.63 13.73
N SER A 57 15.54 3.35 13.33
CA SER A 57 16.79 2.78 12.83
C SER A 57 17.89 3.10 13.85
N GLY A 58 18.83 2.18 14.06
CA GLY A 58 19.92 2.36 15.05
C GLY A 58 19.94 1.33 16.19
N LEU A 59 19.05 0.34 16.17
CA LEU A 59 19.12 -0.78 17.10
C LEU A 59 20.35 -1.64 16.77
N LEU A 60 21.33 -1.70 17.69
CA LEU A 60 22.59 -2.45 17.54
C LEU A 60 23.45 -1.99 16.34
N GLU A 61 23.41 -0.69 16.03
CA GLU A 61 24.26 -0.12 14.98
C GLU A 61 25.74 -0.27 15.32
N THR A 62 26.50 -0.90 14.42
CA THR A 62 27.95 -1.10 14.56
C THR A 62 28.77 -0.20 13.65
N ASN A 63 28.14 0.43 12.66
CA ASN A 63 28.80 1.30 11.69
C ASN A 63 28.08 2.66 11.58
N PRO A 64 28.58 3.70 12.26
CA PRO A 64 28.03 5.06 12.21
C PRO A 64 28.26 5.78 10.87
N ASN A 65 28.92 5.15 9.90
CA ASN A 65 29.11 5.74 8.56
C ASN A 65 28.32 4.98 7.48
N LEU A 66 27.46 4.03 7.87
CA LEU A 66 26.59 3.36 6.92
C LEU A 66 25.67 4.42 6.28
N LYS A 67 25.57 4.42 4.96
CA LYS A 67 24.67 5.27 4.20
C LYS A 67 24.09 4.46 3.06
N CYS A 68 22.84 4.74 2.72
CA CYS A 68 22.16 4.09 1.63
C CYS A 68 21.26 5.06 0.88
N ASP A 69 21.73 5.54 -0.27
CA ASP A 69 21.00 6.55 -1.06
C ASP A 69 19.77 5.95 -1.77
N GLN A 70 19.82 4.65 -2.11
CA GLN A 70 18.74 3.95 -2.80
C GLN A 70 17.73 3.29 -1.85
N CYS A 71 18.13 2.99 -0.62
CA CYS A 71 17.25 2.33 0.36
C CYS A 71 16.76 3.31 1.43
N ASP A 72 16.73 2.88 2.69
CA ASP A 72 16.26 3.73 3.77
C ASP A 72 17.36 4.72 4.18
N LYS A 73 17.07 6.01 4.04
CA LYS A 73 18.03 7.08 4.32
C LYS A 73 18.34 7.23 5.81
N SER A 74 17.57 6.58 6.68
CA SER A 74 17.81 6.54 8.13
C SER A 74 18.85 5.51 8.54
N TRP A 75 19.36 4.69 7.63
CA TRP A 75 20.36 3.69 7.96
C TRP A 75 21.72 4.36 8.17
N GLY A 76 22.24 4.21 9.39
CA GLY A 76 23.59 4.61 9.76
C GLY A 76 23.79 6.11 10.02
N GLY A 77 24.75 6.42 10.87
CA GLY A 77 25.21 7.79 11.18
C GLY A 77 24.19 8.63 11.92
N ASP A 78 24.18 9.94 11.67
CA ASP A 78 23.27 10.89 12.33
C ASP A 78 21.78 10.63 12.01
N GLY A 79 21.48 9.68 11.12
CA GLY A 79 20.14 9.19 10.77
C GLY A 79 19.59 8.10 11.70
N GLY A 80 20.39 7.62 12.66
CA GLY A 80 19.97 6.69 13.70
C GLY A 80 18.92 7.33 14.61
N GLY A 81 17.67 6.88 14.50
CA GLY A 81 16.59 7.35 15.34
C GLY A 81 15.21 7.10 14.78
N PHE A 82 14.25 7.83 15.33
CA PHE A 82 12.86 7.82 14.91
C PHE A 82 12.66 8.71 13.69
N PHE A 83 12.00 8.19 12.66
CA PHE A 83 11.69 8.96 11.47
C PHE A 83 10.43 8.44 10.79
N PHE A 84 9.79 9.31 10.01
CA PHE A 84 8.72 8.92 9.12
C PHE A 84 9.30 8.47 7.79
N ARG A 85 9.16 7.19 7.47
CA ARG A 85 9.59 6.65 6.17
C ARG A 85 8.67 7.08 5.05
N ARG A 86 7.36 7.16 5.34
CA ARG A 86 6.27 7.44 4.38
C ARG A 86 5.11 8.13 5.11
N ILE A 87 4.61 9.22 4.55
CA ILE A 87 3.33 9.82 4.93
C ILE A 87 2.61 10.07 3.62
N ARG A 88 1.77 9.11 3.20
CA ARG A 88 1.18 9.16 1.85
C ARG A 88 -0.32 9.25 1.91
N LEU A 89 -0.85 10.18 1.14
CA LEU A 89 -2.25 10.23 0.78
C LEU A 89 -2.40 9.74 -0.66
N ILE A 90 -3.52 9.12 -0.96
CA ILE A 90 -3.79 8.48 -2.24
C ILE A 90 -5.20 8.87 -2.65
N PHE A 91 -5.28 9.66 -3.71
CA PHE A 91 -6.53 10.03 -4.35
C PHE A 91 -6.66 9.18 -5.60
N TYR A 92 -7.72 8.38 -5.68
CA TYR A 92 -7.91 7.49 -6.81
C TYR A 92 -9.37 7.25 -7.09
N GLY A 93 -9.70 6.91 -8.33
CA GLY A 93 -11.08 6.66 -8.70
C GLY A 93 -11.27 6.59 -10.20
N GLN A 94 -12.50 6.31 -10.60
CA GLN A 94 -12.92 6.31 -11.99
C GLN A 94 -13.82 7.52 -12.23
N PHE A 95 -13.34 8.50 -13.00
CA PHE A 95 -14.21 9.59 -13.46
C PHE A 95 -15.09 9.14 -14.64
N HIS A 96 -14.64 8.14 -15.39
CA HIS A 96 -15.37 7.52 -16.50
C HIS A 96 -15.21 5.99 -16.41
N PRO A 97 -16.17 5.16 -16.88
CA PRO A 97 -16.04 3.69 -16.88
C PRO A 97 -14.79 3.13 -17.55
N GLN A 98 -14.06 3.93 -18.34
CA GLN A 98 -12.82 3.52 -19.01
C GLN A 98 -11.62 4.38 -18.62
N VAL A 99 -11.78 5.35 -17.70
CA VAL A 99 -10.66 6.18 -17.28
C VAL A 99 -10.56 6.24 -15.77
N TYR A 100 -9.41 5.77 -15.29
CA TYR A 100 -9.03 5.74 -13.89
C TYR A 100 -7.90 6.73 -13.65
N PHE A 101 -7.89 7.38 -12.49
CA PHE A 101 -6.79 8.24 -12.08
C PHE A 101 -6.22 7.80 -10.74
N TYR A 102 -4.95 8.13 -10.51
CA TYR A 102 -4.24 7.87 -9.27
C TYR A 102 -3.22 8.97 -9.00
N ILE A 103 -3.33 9.61 -7.84
CA ILE A 103 -2.40 10.65 -7.39
C ILE A 103 -1.98 10.34 -5.95
N GLN A 104 -0.67 10.30 -5.71
CA GLN A 104 -0.06 9.96 -4.42
C GLN A 104 0.99 11.01 -4.02
N PRO A 105 0.61 12.06 -3.26
CA PRO A 105 1.57 12.88 -2.54
C PRO A 105 2.20 12.14 -1.35
N ASP A 106 3.49 12.36 -1.13
CA ASP A 106 4.28 11.86 -0.01
C ASP A 106 4.92 13.04 0.74
N PHE A 107 4.54 13.20 2.00
CA PHE A 107 5.00 14.29 2.86
C PHE A 107 6.27 13.96 3.64
N ALA A 108 6.75 12.71 3.57
CA ALA A 108 7.94 12.29 4.31
C ALA A 108 9.26 12.53 3.54
N SER A 109 9.21 12.72 2.21
CA SER A 109 10.40 12.65 1.36
C SER A 109 10.88 13.95 0.73
N GLY A 110 10.14 15.05 0.86
CA GLY A 110 10.47 16.33 0.22
C GLY A 110 11.44 17.23 0.98
N GLY A 111 11.53 17.09 2.31
CA GLY A 111 12.17 18.09 3.17
C GLY A 111 11.37 19.41 3.22
N GLY A 112 11.51 20.20 4.29
CA GLY A 112 10.96 21.56 4.36
C GLY A 112 9.44 21.70 4.14
N ASN A 113 8.63 20.75 4.63
CA ASN A 113 7.15 20.72 4.47
C ASN A 113 6.64 20.60 3.03
N LEU A 114 7.48 20.20 2.07
CA LEU A 114 7.07 20.01 0.69
C LEU A 114 6.53 18.59 0.47
N ALA A 115 5.37 18.49 -0.19
CA ALA A 115 4.80 17.23 -0.64
C ALA A 115 5.45 16.81 -1.96
N GLN A 116 6.06 15.62 -2.00
CA GLN A 116 6.60 15.06 -3.23
C GLN A 116 5.54 14.19 -3.91
N ILE A 117 5.28 14.41 -5.20
CA ILE A 117 4.42 13.53 -5.98
C ILE A 117 5.17 12.24 -6.29
N ARG A 118 4.68 11.11 -5.77
CA ARG A 118 5.25 9.78 -6.02
C ARG A 118 4.66 9.16 -7.26
N ASP A 119 3.34 9.06 -7.33
CA ASP A 119 2.62 8.52 -8.47
C ASP A 119 1.55 9.54 -8.88
N ALA A 120 1.45 9.84 -10.16
CA ALA A 120 0.43 10.71 -10.76
C ALA A 120 0.19 10.24 -12.20
N TYR A 121 -0.85 9.44 -12.39
CA TYR A 121 -1.14 8.84 -13.69
C TYR A 121 -2.63 8.65 -13.94
N PHE A 122 -2.95 8.46 -15.22
CA PHE A 122 -4.26 8.02 -15.70
C PHE A 122 -4.14 6.68 -16.42
N ASP A 123 -5.06 5.76 -16.15
CA ASP A 123 -5.23 4.53 -16.91
C ASP A 123 -6.42 4.70 -17.85
N VAL A 124 -6.18 4.66 -19.16
CA VAL A 124 -7.20 4.70 -20.22
C VAL A 124 -7.38 3.30 -20.78
N ALA A 125 -8.57 2.75 -20.62
CA ALA A 125 -8.94 1.43 -21.11
C ALA A 125 -9.55 1.49 -22.52
N PHE A 126 -9.19 0.53 -23.37
CA PHE A 126 -9.75 0.42 -24.72
C PHE A 126 -11.05 -0.38 -24.77
N ASP A 127 -11.27 -1.24 -23.79
CA ASP A 127 -12.42 -2.14 -23.73
C ASP A 127 -13.27 -1.88 -22.48
N GLN A 128 -14.53 -2.32 -22.51
CA GLN A 128 -15.46 -2.16 -21.37
C GLN A 128 -15.04 -3.00 -20.15
N LYS A 129 -14.30 -4.09 -20.35
CA LYS A 129 -13.77 -4.93 -19.26
C LYS A 129 -12.45 -4.36 -18.69
N GLN A 130 -11.89 -3.33 -19.31
CA GLN A 130 -10.59 -2.70 -19.03
C GLN A 130 -9.43 -3.70 -18.94
N GLU A 131 -9.44 -4.70 -19.81
CA GLU A 131 -8.37 -5.69 -19.95
C GLU A 131 -7.14 -5.09 -20.61
N PHE A 132 -7.34 -4.23 -21.61
CA PHE A 132 -6.29 -3.50 -22.31
C PHE A 132 -6.33 -2.04 -21.87
N ARG A 133 -5.24 -1.57 -21.27
CA ARG A 133 -5.15 -0.19 -20.80
C ARG A 133 -3.78 0.40 -21.05
N ILE A 134 -3.76 1.70 -21.33
CA ILE A 134 -2.54 2.49 -21.33
C ILE A 134 -2.52 3.35 -20.07
N ARG A 135 -1.40 3.29 -19.36
CA ARG A 135 -1.09 4.18 -18.25
C ARG A 135 -0.25 5.34 -18.75
N ILE A 136 -0.66 6.56 -18.45
CA ILE A 136 0.00 7.79 -18.85
C ILE A 136 0.32 8.61 -17.60
N GLY A 137 1.60 8.93 -17.40
CA GLY A 137 2.06 9.79 -16.31
C GLY A 137 3.19 9.18 -15.50
N GLN A 138 3.45 9.75 -14.32
CA GLN A 138 4.47 9.26 -13.40
C GLN A 138 3.91 8.07 -12.61
N SER A 139 4.52 6.91 -12.77
CA SER A 139 4.07 5.72 -12.07
C SER A 139 5.21 4.74 -11.84
N LYS A 140 4.93 3.68 -11.07
CA LYS A 140 5.86 2.56 -10.96
C LYS A 140 6.14 1.95 -12.32
N VAL A 141 7.42 1.77 -12.64
CA VAL A 141 7.84 0.98 -13.81
C VAL A 141 7.33 -0.45 -13.59
N PRO A 142 6.61 -1.06 -14.55
CA PRO A 142 6.01 -2.38 -14.41
C PRO A 142 7.04 -3.50 -14.50
N PHE A 143 7.98 -3.51 -13.56
CA PHE A 143 9.10 -4.44 -13.52
C PHE A 143 9.27 -5.02 -12.11
N GLY A 144 9.13 -6.34 -12.01
CA GLY A 144 9.21 -7.07 -10.74
C GLY A 144 7.90 -7.08 -9.93
N PHE A 145 7.54 -8.24 -9.39
CA PHE A 145 6.33 -8.41 -8.58
C PHE A 145 6.38 -7.60 -7.27
N GLU A 146 7.54 -7.61 -6.61
CA GLU A 146 7.77 -6.90 -5.35
C GLU A 146 7.62 -5.38 -5.49
N ASN A 147 8.08 -4.82 -6.60
CA ASN A 147 7.95 -3.39 -6.89
C ASN A 147 6.49 -3.00 -7.10
N MET A 148 5.75 -3.82 -7.84
CA MET A 148 4.34 -3.60 -8.15
C MET A 148 3.44 -3.75 -6.92
N GLN A 149 3.83 -4.55 -5.92
CA GLN A 149 3.12 -4.66 -4.66
C GLN A 149 3.03 -3.32 -3.90
N SER A 150 1.91 -3.08 -3.23
CA SER A 150 1.73 -1.90 -2.36
C SER A 150 2.79 -1.88 -1.25
N SER A 151 3.31 -0.70 -0.91
CA SER A 151 4.17 -0.51 0.29
C SER A 151 3.49 -0.84 1.60
N GLN A 152 2.17 -0.85 1.62
CA GLN A 152 1.40 -1.18 2.83
C GLN A 152 1.36 -2.69 3.09
N ASN A 153 1.32 -3.51 2.03
CA ASN A 153 1.03 -4.94 2.13
C ASN A 153 2.30 -5.81 1.96
N ARG A 154 3.48 -5.21 2.03
CA ARG A 154 4.76 -5.90 1.88
C ARG A 154 5.23 -6.47 3.22
N ILE A 155 5.78 -7.68 3.18
CA ILE A 155 6.41 -8.33 4.33
C ILE A 155 7.77 -7.68 4.66
N PRO A 156 8.71 -7.51 3.70
CA PRO A 156 9.98 -6.87 4.01
C PRO A 156 9.80 -5.35 4.16
N LEU A 157 10.54 -4.76 5.10
CA LEU A 157 10.49 -3.33 5.37
C LEU A 157 10.98 -2.53 4.15
N ASP A 158 12.06 -2.94 3.50
CA ASP A 158 12.54 -2.34 2.27
C ASP A 158 12.62 -3.38 1.15
N ARG A 159 12.78 -2.87 -0.07
CA ARG A 159 12.80 -3.73 -1.26
C ARG A 159 14.16 -4.34 -1.48
N ASN A 160 14.17 -5.44 -2.22
CA ASN A 160 15.41 -6.04 -2.65
C ASN A 160 16.28 -5.05 -3.45
N ASP A 161 17.57 -5.00 -3.12
CA ASP A 161 18.50 -4.04 -3.67
C ASP A 161 18.67 -4.19 -5.19
N GLY A 162 18.72 -5.44 -5.68
CA GLY A 162 18.92 -5.74 -7.10
C GLY A 162 17.86 -5.13 -8.03
N LEU A 163 16.61 -4.99 -7.59
CA LEU A 163 15.57 -4.32 -8.40
C LEU A 163 15.57 -2.80 -8.20
N ASN A 164 15.82 -2.33 -6.98
CA ASN A 164 15.81 -0.90 -6.64
C ASN A 164 17.01 -0.15 -7.25
N SER A 165 18.16 -0.83 -7.38
CA SER A 165 19.37 -0.29 -8.01
C SER A 165 19.25 -0.11 -9.53
N ALA A 166 18.38 -0.87 -10.21
CA ALA A 166 18.21 -0.77 -11.66
C ALA A 166 17.39 0.46 -12.09
N VAL A 167 16.40 0.85 -11.29
CA VAL A 167 15.59 2.06 -11.51
C VAL A 167 15.40 2.74 -10.16
N PRO A 168 16.13 3.84 -9.88
CA PRO A 168 15.98 4.57 -8.61
C PRO A 168 14.53 4.95 -8.34
N ASN A 169 14.02 4.60 -7.15
CA ASN A 169 12.61 4.76 -6.74
C ASN A 169 11.56 3.97 -7.55
N GLU A 170 12.01 3.17 -8.53
CA GLU A 170 11.23 2.32 -9.44
C GLU A 170 10.09 3.05 -10.17
N ARG A 171 10.27 4.35 -10.42
CA ARG A 171 9.21 5.20 -10.97
C ARG A 171 9.75 6.03 -12.11
N GLU A 172 8.93 6.13 -13.15
CA GLU A 172 9.26 6.92 -14.32
C GLU A 172 8.00 7.59 -14.88
N SER A 173 8.20 8.73 -15.53
CA SER A 173 7.15 9.38 -16.30
C SER A 173 7.11 8.78 -17.70
N GLY A 174 5.98 8.19 -18.06
CA GLY A 174 5.90 7.54 -19.36
C GLY A 174 4.53 7.02 -19.72
N VAL A 175 4.53 6.24 -20.79
CA VAL A 175 3.35 5.57 -21.35
C VAL A 175 3.59 4.06 -21.26
N PHE A 176 2.77 3.37 -20.49
CA PHE A 176 2.90 1.92 -20.27
C PHE A 176 1.64 1.20 -20.75
N PHE A 177 1.82 0.17 -21.56
CA PHE A 177 0.72 -0.71 -21.95
C PHE A 177 0.57 -1.84 -20.94
N TYR A 178 -0.66 -2.10 -20.51
CA TYR A 178 -1.01 -3.21 -19.64
C TYR A 178 -2.06 -4.10 -20.27
N TYR A 179 -1.87 -5.40 -20.07
CA TYR A 179 -2.85 -6.43 -20.34
C TYR A 179 -3.11 -7.22 -19.06
N ALA A 180 -4.38 -7.33 -18.66
CA ALA A 180 -4.78 -8.21 -17.56
C ALA A 180 -6.22 -8.69 -17.76
N PRO A 181 -6.46 -10.00 -17.98
CA PRO A 181 -7.80 -10.55 -18.13
C PRO A 181 -8.71 -10.25 -16.94
N GLN A 182 -10.01 -10.10 -17.19
CA GLN A 182 -10.98 -9.73 -16.15
C GLN A 182 -10.97 -10.69 -14.95
N HIS A 183 -10.86 -12.00 -15.19
CA HIS A 183 -10.85 -13.01 -14.13
C HIS A 183 -9.60 -12.91 -13.24
N ILE A 184 -8.45 -12.56 -13.80
CA ILE A 184 -7.20 -12.33 -13.04
C ILE A 184 -7.32 -11.06 -12.21
N ARG A 185 -7.85 -9.97 -12.77
CA ARG A 185 -8.07 -8.72 -12.04
C ARG A 185 -9.03 -8.92 -10.86
N LYS A 186 -10.13 -9.66 -11.07
CA LYS A 186 -11.05 -10.04 -9.99
C LYS A 186 -10.33 -10.83 -8.90
N ARG A 187 -9.50 -11.82 -9.27
CA ARG A 187 -8.69 -12.59 -8.31
C ARG A 187 -7.75 -11.71 -7.50
N PHE A 188 -7.00 -10.79 -8.13
CA PHE A 188 -6.12 -9.88 -7.38
C PHE A 188 -6.89 -8.93 -6.47
N SER A 189 -8.05 -8.43 -6.91
CA SER A 189 -8.92 -7.61 -6.05
C SER A 189 -9.39 -8.41 -4.84
N GLN A 190 -9.80 -9.67 -5.05
CA GLN A 190 -10.23 -10.57 -3.98
C GLN A 190 -9.10 -10.82 -2.98
N LEU A 191 -7.89 -11.15 -3.45
CA LEU A 191 -6.73 -11.39 -2.59
C LEU A 191 -6.35 -10.17 -1.74
N VAL A 192 -6.56 -8.95 -2.26
CA VAL A 192 -6.31 -7.72 -1.51
C VAL A 192 -7.44 -7.41 -0.52
N SER A 193 -8.69 -7.73 -0.86
CA SER A 193 -9.85 -7.49 0.02
C SER A 193 -10.06 -8.55 1.10
N SER A 194 -9.65 -9.79 0.82
CA SER A 194 -9.71 -10.91 1.77
C SER A 194 -8.45 -10.99 2.63
N GLY A 195 -7.47 -10.10 2.39
CA GLY A 195 -6.20 -10.03 3.08
C GLY A 195 -6.31 -9.26 4.38
#